data_AF-A0A349Z8I9-F1
#
_entry.id   AF-A0A349Z8I9-F1
#
_cell.length_a   1.000
_cell.length_b   1.000
_cell.length_c   1.000
_cell.angle_alpha   90.00
_cell.angle_beta   90.00
_cell.angle_gamma   90.00
#
_symmetry.space_group_name_H-M   'P 1'
#
loop_
_entity.id
_entity.type
_entity.pdbx_description
1 polymer ?
#
loop_
_entity_poly.entity_id
_entity_poly.type
_entity_poly.pdbx_seq_one_letter_code
_entity_poly.pdbx_strand_id
1 'polypeptide(L)'
;MIARRTGVPVVIDPNRPRAAQQLVEQGCTVIISDDGLQHYALGRDVECVVADRRLFGNQQLLPMGPLREGLWRLKTIDFLILNQSGEALELPNISNMPTPFQMSLQPGKLINVLHPQLQRDLVELEQESHITAMAGIGDPSRFFNQLKEMGVRLDHCVALADHHAIGKHDIPDGCVIMTEKDAVKAVAHAHDNCWYQPVDAVLAEDFYTQLIQRIAR
;
A
#
# COMPACT_ATOMS: atom_id res chain seq x y z
N MET A 1 3.76 6.60 -8.02
CA MET A 1 3.24 6.90 -6.68
C MET A 1 4.37 7.23 -5.71
N ILE A 2 5.24 6.27 -5.34
CA ILE A 2 6.34 6.47 -4.37
C ILE A 2 7.14 7.75 -4.64
N ALA A 3 7.71 7.89 -5.84
CA ALA A 3 8.51 9.07 -6.21
C ALA A 3 7.77 10.40 -6.02
N ARG A 4 6.45 10.45 -6.27
CA ARG A 4 5.63 11.66 -6.09
C ARG A 4 5.41 12.01 -4.62
N ARG A 5 5.27 11.00 -3.76
CA ARG A 5 4.99 11.21 -2.32
C ARG A 5 6.23 11.57 -1.54
N THR A 6 7.34 10.91 -1.81
CA THR A 6 8.55 11.02 -0.99
C THR A 6 9.52 12.06 -1.50
N GLY A 7 9.49 12.39 -2.80
CA GLY A 7 10.48 13.27 -3.43
C GLY A 7 11.91 12.71 -3.43
N VAL A 8 12.09 11.45 -3.02
CA VAL A 8 13.40 10.77 -3.01
C VAL A 8 13.69 10.12 -4.36
N PRO A 9 14.97 9.84 -4.69
CA PRO A 9 15.32 9.07 -5.89
C PRO A 9 14.63 7.71 -5.93
N VAL A 10 14.06 7.35 -7.09
CA VAL A 10 13.43 6.05 -7.34
C VAL A 10 13.93 5.50 -8.67
N VAL A 11 14.45 4.27 -8.66
CA VAL A 11 14.90 3.55 -9.85
C VAL A 11 14.02 2.31 -10.05
N ILE A 12 13.52 2.13 -11.27
CA ILE A 12 12.73 0.96 -11.67
C ILE A 12 13.58 0.12 -12.60
N ASP A 13 14.02 -1.06 -12.13
CA ASP A 13 14.84 -1.96 -12.93
C ASP A 13 14.63 -3.42 -12.52
N PRO A 14 14.32 -4.36 -13.44
CA PRO A 14 14.17 -5.78 -13.10
C PRO A 14 15.42 -6.39 -12.45
N ASN A 15 16.61 -5.86 -12.73
CA ASN A 15 17.85 -6.20 -12.05
C ASN A 15 18.06 -5.27 -10.85
N ARG A 16 17.60 -5.73 -9.67
CA ARG A 16 17.66 -4.94 -8.43
C ARG A 16 19.08 -4.56 -7.98
N PRO A 17 20.11 -5.42 -8.10
CA PRO A 17 21.49 -5.00 -7.85
C PRO A 17 21.95 -3.81 -8.70
N ARG A 18 21.60 -3.79 -10.00
CA ARG A 18 21.91 -2.64 -10.87
C ARG A 18 21.18 -1.37 -10.43
N ALA A 19 19.91 -1.50 -10.05
CA ALA A 19 19.12 -0.39 -9.50
C ALA A 19 19.77 0.19 -8.24
N ALA A 20 20.21 -0.69 -7.34
CA ALA A 20 20.84 -0.31 -6.09
C ALA A 20 22.16 0.43 -6.33
N GLN A 21 23.01 -0.09 -7.24
CA GLN A 21 24.25 0.59 -7.61
C GLN A 21 24.00 2.00 -8.16
N GLN A 22 23.00 2.16 -9.03
CA GLN A 22 22.64 3.49 -9.56
C GLN A 22 22.18 4.45 -8.45
N LEU A 23 21.45 3.98 -7.45
CA LEU A 23 21.05 4.80 -6.30
C LEU A 23 22.27 5.19 -5.43
N VAL A 24 23.23 4.27 -5.23
CA VAL A 24 24.49 4.58 -4.54
C VAL A 24 25.27 5.68 -5.27
N GLU A 25 25.36 5.59 -6.60
CA GLU A 25 26.02 6.61 -7.44
C GLU A 25 25.34 8.00 -7.35
N GLN A 26 24.04 8.03 -7.01
CA GLN A 26 23.29 9.26 -6.73
C GLN A 26 23.45 9.77 -5.28
N GLY A 27 24.27 9.09 -4.47
CA GLY A 27 24.56 9.47 -3.09
C GLY A 27 23.59 8.89 -2.05
N CYS A 28 22.73 7.94 -2.41
CA CYS A 28 21.87 7.28 -1.45
C CYS A 28 22.70 6.40 -0.50
N THR A 29 22.52 6.59 0.81
CA THR A 29 23.15 5.79 1.87
C THR A 29 22.25 4.70 2.43
N VAL A 30 20.94 4.80 2.17
CA VAL A 30 19.93 3.81 2.55
C VAL A 30 19.07 3.54 1.33
N ILE A 31 18.83 2.26 1.03
CA ILE A 31 18.03 1.81 -0.11
C ILE A 31 16.86 0.97 0.41
N ILE A 32 15.65 1.34 -0.01
CA ILE A 32 14.43 0.57 0.29
C ILE A 32 14.01 -0.14 -0.99
N SER A 33 13.97 -1.48 -0.94
CA SER A 33 13.44 -2.29 -2.05
C SER A 33 11.97 -2.61 -1.81
N ASP A 34 11.08 -1.88 -2.48
CA ASP A 34 9.66 -2.24 -2.58
C ASP A 34 9.50 -3.63 -3.23
N ASP A 35 8.69 -4.51 -2.63
CA ASP A 35 8.55 -5.92 -3.02
C ASP A 35 9.89 -6.68 -3.20
N GLY A 36 10.89 -6.38 -2.36
CA GLY A 36 12.26 -6.88 -2.50
C GLY A 36 12.53 -8.32 -2.04
N LEU A 37 11.62 -8.94 -1.28
CA LEU A 37 11.93 -10.18 -0.53
C LEU A 37 12.33 -11.36 -1.41
N GLN A 38 11.71 -11.51 -2.59
CA GLN A 38 12.04 -12.60 -3.53
C GLN A 38 13.22 -12.28 -4.45
N HIS A 39 13.81 -11.09 -4.38
CA HIS A 39 14.96 -10.69 -5.20
C HIS A 39 16.29 -11.07 -4.53
N TYR A 40 16.56 -12.37 -4.36
CA TYR A 40 17.72 -12.88 -3.63
C TYR A 40 19.09 -12.42 -4.14
N ALA A 41 19.21 -11.98 -5.41
CA ALA A 41 20.45 -11.43 -5.95
C ALA A 41 20.82 -10.06 -5.35
N LEU A 42 19.86 -9.33 -4.76
CA LEU A 42 20.12 -8.09 -4.02
C LEU A 42 20.48 -8.45 -2.57
N GLY A 43 21.68 -8.07 -2.13
CA GLY A 43 22.05 -8.14 -0.71
C GLY A 43 21.14 -7.23 0.13
N ARG A 44 20.76 -7.69 1.32
CA ARG A 44 19.84 -6.98 2.22
C ARG A 44 20.35 -7.08 3.65
N ASP A 45 20.46 -5.94 4.32
CA ASP A 45 20.85 -5.86 5.74
C ASP A 45 19.65 -6.01 6.68
N VAL A 46 18.46 -5.65 6.20
CA VAL A 46 17.19 -5.73 6.93
C VAL A 46 16.08 -6.25 6.03
N GLU A 47 15.29 -7.20 6.53
CA GLU A 47 14.13 -7.76 5.84
C GLU A 47 12.85 -7.58 6.66
N CYS A 48 11.85 -6.95 6.04
CA CYS A 48 10.52 -6.73 6.61
C CYS A 48 9.46 -7.51 5.82
N VAL A 49 8.66 -8.32 6.51
CA VAL A 49 7.46 -8.95 5.95
C VAL A 49 6.23 -8.19 6.42
N VAL A 50 5.37 -7.80 5.48
CA VAL A 50 4.06 -7.22 5.77
C VAL A 50 2.98 -8.25 5.48
N ALA A 51 2.14 -8.55 6.47
CA ALA A 51 0.97 -9.42 6.33
C ALA A 51 -0.31 -8.64 6.68
N ASP A 52 -1.42 -8.92 6.01
CA ASP A 52 -2.73 -8.38 6.35
C ASP A 52 -3.58 -9.41 7.11
N ARG A 53 -4.86 -9.13 7.31
CA ARG A 53 -5.83 -10.02 7.97
C ARG A 53 -5.95 -11.43 7.38
N ARG A 54 -5.54 -11.65 6.12
CA ARG A 54 -5.52 -12.97 5.48
C ARG A 54 -4.33 -13.81 5.94
N LEU A 55 -3.37 -13.19 6.61
CA LEU A 55 -2.12 -13.77 7.08
C LEU A 55 -1.45 -14.60 5.98
N PHE A 56 -1.39 -15.91 6.19
CA PHE A 56 -0.70 -16.86 5.31
C PHE A 56 -1.67 -17.79 4.57
N GLY A 57 -2.96 -17.44 4.50
CA GLY A 57 -3.99 -18.18 3.75
C GLY A 57 -4.07 -19.66 4.10
N ASN A 58 -4.13 -20.51 3.06
CA ASN A 58 -4.12 -21.98 3.22
C ASN A 58 -2.71 -22.57 3.46
N GLN A 59 -1.70 -21.72 3.66
CA GLN A 59 -0.30 -22.08 3.93
C GLN A 59 0.37 -22.91 2.81
N GLN A 60 -0.26 -23.01 1.64
CA GLN A 60 0.32 -23.69 0.49
C GLN A 60 1.04 -22.68 -0.42
N LEU A 61 2.12 -23.16 -1.04
CA LEU A 61 2.83 -22.41 -2.08
C LEU A 61 1.99 -22.35 -3.36
N LEU A 62 2.28 -21.36 -4.20
CA LEU A 62 1.79 -21.33 -5.57
C LEU A 62 2.17 -22.63 -6.32
N PRO A 63 1.26 -23.19 -7.15
CA PRO A 63 -0.08 -22.70 -7.47
C PRO A 63 -1.19 -23.17 -6.51
N MET A 64 -0.89 -24.03 -5.52
CA MET A 64 -1.88 -24.61 -4.60
C MET A 64 -2.41 -23.62 -3.56
N GLY A 65 -1.66 -22.57 -3.27
CA GLY A 65 -2.03 -21.49 -2.37
C GLY A 65 -1.39 -20.16 -2.75
N PRO A 66 -1.64 -19.09 -1.96
CA PRO A 66 -1.20 -17.73 -2.30
C PRO A 66 0.26 -17.45 -1.97
N LEU A 67 0.96 -18.35 -1.27
CA LEU A 67 2.31 -18.09 -0.78
C LEU A 67 3.36 -18.21 -1.90
N ARG A 68 4.26 -17.22 -1.98
CA ARG A 68 5.47 -17.28 -2.84
C ARG A 68 6.62 -18.00 -2.14
N GLU A 69 6.69 -17.86 -0.82
CA GLU A 69 7.64 -18.51 0.07
C GLU A 69 6.86 -19.09 1.25
N GLY A 70 7.28 -20.24 1.78
CA GLY A 70 6.56 -20.86 2.88
C GLY A 70 6.91 -20.24 4.23
N LEU A 71 6.19 -20.70 5.25
CA LEU A 71 6.29 -20.17 6.61
C LEU A 71 7.69 -20.26 7.23
N TRP A 72 8.56 -21.14 6.72
CA TRP A 72 9.96 -21.20 7.16
C TRP A 72 10.70 -19.87 6.97
N ARG A 73 10.26 -19.04 6.02
CA ARG A 73 10.86 -17.74 5.74
C ARG A 73 10.75 -16.77 6.91
N LEU A 74 9.71 -16.91 7.72
CA LEU A 74 9.46 -16.07 8.89
C LEU A 74 10.51 -16.25 10.00
N LYS A 75 11.36 -17.29 9.91
CA LYS A 75 12.44 -17.55 10.87
C LYS A 75 13.69 -16.69 10.65
N THR A 76 13.81 -16.08 9.47
CA THR A 76 15.06 -15.40 9.05
C THR A 76 14.85 -13.92 8.75
N ILE A 77 13.62 -13.42 8.90
CA ILE A 77 13.29 -12.01 8.72
C ILE A 77 13.60 -11.22 9.99
N ASP A 78 13.77 -9.91 9.86
CA ASP A 78 14.04 -9.05 11.01
C ASP A 78 12.76 -8.50 11.61
N PHE A 79 11.77 -8.19 10.77
CA PHE A 79 10.52 -7.57 11.19
C PHE A 79 9.32 -8.24 10.53
N LEU A 80 8.33 -8.58 11.35
CA LEU A 80 6.97 -8.91 10.91
C LEU A 80 6.07 -7.72 11.21
N ILE A 81 5.36 -7.22 10.19
CA ILE A 81 4.45 -6.09 10.29
C ILE A 81 3.04 -6.60 9.94
N LEU A 82 2.07 -6.33 10.82
CA LEU A 82 0.68 -6.68 10.60
C LEU A 82 -0.11 -5.42 10.20
N ASN A 83 -0.56 -5.38 8.94
CA ASN A 83 -1.43 -4.35 8.39
C ASN A 83 -2.87 -4.57 8.84
N GLN A 84 -3.16 -4.30 10.10
CA GLN A 84 -4.52 -4.36 10.61
C GLN A 84 -4.76 -3.40 11.77
N SER A 85 -6.02 -3.02 11.89
CA SER A 85 -6.59 -2.34 13.04
C SER A 85 -7.64 -3.27 13.65
N GLY A 86 -7.54 -3.57 14.95
CA GLY A 86 -8.58 -4.33 15.67
C GLY A 86 -8.09 -5.64 16.30
N GLU A 87 -8.89 -6.70 16.17
CA GLU A 87 -8.78 -7.93 16.94
C GLU A 87 -7.42 -8.65 16.78
N ALA A 88 -7.02 -9.34 17.85
CA ALA A 88 -5.82 -10.16 17.85
C ALA A 88 -5.97 -11.30 16.84
N LEU A 89 -5.04 -11.38 15.88
CA LEU A 89 -4.98 -12.49 14.96
C LEU A 89 -4.23 -13.67 15.58
N GLU A 90 -4.73 -14.87 15.37
CA GLU A 90 -3.99 -16.09 15.68
C GLU A 90 -2.84 -16.26 14.69
N LEU A 91 -1.62 -16.07 15.18
CA LEU A 91 -0.40 -16.24 14.39
C LEU A 91 0.11 -17.68 14.47
N PRO A 92 0.73 -18.19 13.41
CA PRO A 92 1.34 -19.50 13.45
C PRO A 92 2.48 -19.52 14.49
N ASN A 93 2.53 -20.58 15.30
CA ASN A 93 3.61 -20.77 16.26
C ASN A 93 4.87 -21.30 15.54
N ILE A 94 5.75 -20.39 15.13
CA ILE A 94 6.98 -20.69 14.42
C ILE A 94 8.17 -20.26 15.28
N SER A 95 9.09 -21.19 15.53
CA SER A 95 10.31 -20.90 16.28
C SER A 95 11.13 -19.80 15.61
N ASN A 96 11.64 -18.86 16.40
CA ASN A 96 12.42 -17.70 15.97
C ASN A 96 11.70 -16.69 15.07
N MET A 97 10.37 -16.77 14.96
CA MET A 97 9.60 -15.71 14.32
C MET A 97 9.65 -14.43 15.19
N PRO A 98 9.96 -13.25 14.62
CA PRO A 98 9.95 -12.02 15.39
C PRO A 98 8.54 -11.67 15.88
N THR A 99 8.46 -11.00 17.03
CA THR A 99 7.21 -10.41 17.51
C THR A 99 6.68 -9.41 16.49
N PRO A 100 5.40 -9.48 16.10
CA PRO A 100 4.83 -8.58 15.10
C PRO A 100 4.69 -7.15 15.61
N PHE A 101 5.01 -6.19 14.75
CA PHE A 101 4.61 -4.80 14.91
C PHE A 101 3.24 -4.57 14.27
N GLN A 102 2.38 -3.82 14.96
CA GLN A 102 1.11 -3.39 14.39
C GLN A 102 1.33 -2.18 13.48
N MET A 103 0.66 -2.20 12.33
CA MET A 103 0.57 -1.08 11.41
C MET A 103 -0.91 -0.76 11.16
N SER A 104 -1.28 0.49 11.43
CA SER A 104 -2.58 1.01 11.03
C SER A 104 -2.44 1.85 9.76
N LEU A 105 -3.54 1.93 9.02
CA LEU A 105 -3.65 2.83 7.88
C LEU A 105 -4.49 4.02 8.30
N GLN A 106 -3.90 5.22 8.26
CA GLN A 106 -4.56 6.46 8.56
C GLN A 106 -5.00 7.14 7.25
N PRO A 107 -6.30 7.17 6.93
CA PRO A 107 -6.79 7.89 5.78
C PRO A 107 -6.64 9.40 5.96
N GLY A 108 -6.16 10.08 4.92
CA GLY A 108 -6.10 11.54 4.87
C GLY A 108 -7.36 12.17 4.27
N LYS A 109 -7.26 13.49 4.03
CA LYS A 109 -8.24 14.26 3.27
C LYS A 109 -8.31 13.79 1.81
N LEU A 110 -9.44 14.00 1.16
CA LEU A 110 -9.53 13.80 -0.28
C LEU A 110 -8.69 14.83 -1.01
N ILE A 111 -7.98 14.39 -2.04
CA ILE A 111 -7.18 15.24 -2.92
C ILE A 111 -7.74 15.11 -4.34
N ASN A 112 -7.91 16.24 -5.02
CA ASN A 112 -8.39 16.23 -6.39
C ASN A 112 -7.32 15.64 -7.34
N VAL A 113 -7.74 14.80 -8.28
CA VAL A 113 -6.82 14.11 -9.21
C VAL A 113 -6.13 15.09 -10.16
N LEU A 114 -6.83 16.12 -10.65
CA LEU A 114 -6.29 17.11 -11.58
C LEU A 114 -5.64 18.31 -10.88
N HIS A 115 -6.11 18.62 -9.67
CA HIS A 115 -5.73 19.81 -8.91
C HIS A 115 -5.28 19.46 -7.49
N PRO A 116 -4.05 18.96 -7.27
CA PRO A 116 -3.59 18.45 -5.98
C PRO A 116 -3.66 19.45 -4.80
N GLN A 117 -3.73 20.76 -5.09
CA GLN A 117 -3.94 21.81 -4.11
C GLN A 117 -5.38 21.88 -3.56
N LEU A 118 -6.35 21.30 -4.28
CA LEU A 118 -7.73 21.19 -3.85
C LEU A 118 -7.88 19.95 -2.98
N GLN A 119 -8.25 20.18 -1.72
CA GLN A 119 -8.48 19.14 -0.73
C GLN A 119 -9.87 19.28 -0.14
N ARG A 120 -10.49 18.17 0.24
CA ARG A 120 -11.80 18.12 0.90
C ARG A 120 -11.80 17.18 2.07
N ASP A 121 -12.44 17.58 3.15
CA ASP A 121 -12.83 16.68 4.23
C ASP A 121 -14.01 15.82 3.78
N LEU A 122 -14.11 14.58 4.28
CA LEU A 122 -15.18 13.66 3.86
C LEU A 122 -16.58 14.18 4.22
N VAL A 123 -16.71 15.00 5.27
CA VAL A 123 -17.98 15.62 5.66
C VAL A 123 -18.52 16.55 4.57
N GLU A 124 -17.66 17.14 3.74
CA GLU A 124 -18.07 18.01 2.63
C GLU A 124 -18.79 17.23 1.53
N LEU A 125 -18.62 15.90 1.48
CA LEU A 125 -19.30 15.03 0.52
C LEU A 125 -20.80 14.89 0.78
N GLU A 126 -21.32 15.31 1.93
CA GLU A 126 -22.77 15.33 2.19
C GLU A 126 -23.54 16.20 1.18
N GLN A 127 -22.85 17.11 0.49
CA GLN A 127 -23.41 17.96 -0.56
C GLN A 127 -23.46 17.28 -1.93
N GLU A 128 -22.74 16.18 -2.12
CA GLU A 128 -22.71 15.46 -3.40
C GLU A 128 -23.95 14.57 -3.52
N SER A 129 -24.63 14.64 -4.67
CA SER A 129 -25.86 13.86 -4.89
C SER A 129 -25.60 12.40 -5.21
N HIS A 130 -24.45 12.10 -5.83
CA HIS A 130 -24.04 10.75 -6.22
C HIS A 130 -22.53 10.58 -6.07
N ILE A 131 -22.12 9.56 -5.32
CA ILE A 131 -20.72 9.23 -5.04
C ILE A 131 -20.42 7.82 -5.51
N THR A 132 -19.46 7.70 -6.42
CA THR A 132 -18.90 6.41 -6.86
C THR A 132 -17.54 6.19 -6.24
N ALA A 133 -17.31 5.05 -5.61
CA ALA A 133 -15.98 4.62 -5.20
C ALA A 133 -15.37 3.65 -6.22
N MET A 134 -14.10 3.82 -6.57
CA MET A 134 -13.36 2.96 -7.49
C MET A 134 -12.06 2.44 -6.88
N ALA A 135 -11.74 1.16 -7.06
CA ALA A 135 -10.48 0.60 -6.57
C ALA A 135 -9.99 -0.58 -7.39
N GLY A 136 -8.73 -0.51 -7.83
CA GLY A 136 -7.95 -1.55 -8.53
C GLY A 136 -6.77 -2.03 -7.69
N ILE A 137 -7.07 -2.53 -6.49
CA ILE A 137 -6.11 -3.08 -5.51
C ILE A 137 -6.47 -4.53 -5.16
N GLY A 138 -5.59 -5.24 -4.45
CA GLY A 138 -5.79 -6.67 -4.14
C GLY A 138 -7.02 -7.03 -3.28
N ASP A 139 -7.63 -6.06 -2.60
CA ASP A 139 -8.94 -6.19 -1.93
C ASP A 139 -9.72 -4.86 -2.02
N PRO A 140 -10.47 -4.61 -3.11
CA PRO A 140 -11.21 -3.35 -3.32
C PRO A 140 -12.24 -3.08 -2.21
N SER A 141 -12.84 -4.14 -1.66
CA SER A 141 -13.86 -4.04 -0.61
C SER A 141 -13.33 -3.34 0.65
N ARG A 142 -12.04 -3.48 0.96
CA ARG A 142 -11.40 -2.77 2.08
C ARG A 142 -11.53 -1.26 1.93
N PHE A 143 -11.28 -0.74 0.73
CA PHE A 143 -11.37 0.70 0.46
C PHE A 143 -12.81 1.20 0.55
N PHE A 144 -13.77 0.45 0.00
CA PHE A 144 -15.18 0.82 0.05
C PHE A 144 -15.73 0.81 1.47
N ASN A 145 -15.36 -0.20 2.27
CA ASN A 145 -15.77 -0.29 3.67
C ASN A 145 -15.15 0.84 4.50
N GLN A 146 -13.88 1.18 4.29
CA GLN A 146 -13.22 2.31 4.94
C GLN A 146 -14.00 3.61 4.70
N LEU A 147 -14.36 3.94 3.45
CA LEU A 147 -15.15 5.14 3.15
C LEU A 147 -16.51 5.13 3.87
N LYS A 148 -17.20 3.99 3.89
CA LYS A 148 -18.50 3.84 4.58
C LYS A 148 -18.37 4.00 6.10
N GLU A 149 -17.34 3.41 6.71
CA GLU A 149 -17.02 3.54 8.14
C GLU A 149 -16.70 4.99 8.52
N MET A 150 -16.11 5.75 7.60
CA MET A 150 -15.89 7.19 7.73
C MET A 150 -17.14 8.05 7.44
N GLY A 151 -18.30 7.43 7.22
CA GLY A 151 -19.58 8.10 7.05
C GLY A 151 -19.98 8.43 5.60
N VAL A 152 -19.19 8.04 4.60
CA VAL A 152 -19.50 8.31 3.20
C VAL A 152 -20.61 7.39 2.71
N ARG A 153 -21.67 7.96 2.14
CA ARG A 153 -22.75 7.22 1.47
C ARG A 153 -22.38 6.99 0.01
N LEU A 154 -21.96 5.77 -0.32
CA LEU A 154 -21.58 5.38 -1.67
C LEU A 154 -22.79 4.83 -2.43
N ASP A 155 -23.13 5.43 -3.57
CA ASP A 155 -24.15 4.94 -4.50
C ASP A 155 -23.64 3.73 -5.29
N HIS A 156 -22.38 3.79 -5.72
CA HIS A 156 -21.74 2.79 -6.55
C HIS A 156 -20.34 2.43 -6.05
N CYS A 157 -19.97 1.16 -6.23
CA CYS A 157 -18.64 0.65 -5.94
C CYS A 157 -18.14 -0.12 -7.16
N VAL A 158 -17.06 0.34 -7.77
CA VAL A 158 -16.47 -0.24 -8.97
C VAL A 158 -15.13 -0.88 -8.62
N ALA A 159 -15.12 -2.21 -8.55
CA ALA A 159 -13.89 -2.99 -8.41
C ALA A 159 -13.21 -3.14 -9.77
N LEU A 160 -11.96 -2.70 -9.88
CA LEU A 160 -11.13 -2.85 -11.06
C LEU A 160 -10.10 -3.98 -10.83
N ALA A 161 -9.61 -4.57 -11.91
CA ALA A 161 -8.50 -5.53 -11.80
C ALA A 161 -7.23 -4.84 -11.31
N ASP A 162 -6.36 -5.58 -10.60
CA ASP A 162 -5.05 -5.03 -10.26
C ASP A 162 -4.27 -4.75 -11.55
N HIS A 163 -3.59 -3.61 -11.59
CA HIS A 163 -2.95 -3.07 -12.79
C HIS A 163 -3.88 -2.73 -13.98
N HIS A 164 -5.21 -2.67 -13.80
CA HIS A 164 -6.14 -2.21 -14.84
C HIS A 164 -5.75 -0.83 -15.39
N ALA A 165 -5.74 -0.69 -16.71
CA ALA A 165 -5.52 0.58 -17.39
C ALA A 165 -6.84 1.34 -17.46
N ILE A 166 -6.97 2.36 -16.61
CA ILE A 166 -8.19 3.17 -16.50
C ILE A 166 -8.36 4.00 -17.77
N GLY A 167 -9.44 3.76 -18.51
CA GLY A 167 -9.86 4.56 -19.66
C GLY A 167 -11.00 5.51 -19.31
N LYS A 168 -11.35 6.40 -20.25
CA LYS A 168 -12.44 7.37 -20.08
C LYS A 168 -13.80 6.74 -19.72
N HIS A 169 -14.09 5.54 -20.24
CA HIS A 169 -15.33 4.82 -19.99
C HIS A 169 -15.40 4.18 -18.59
N ASP A 170 -14.26 4.03 -17.92
CA ASP A 170 -14.20 3.50 -16.57
C ASP A 170 -14.57 4.56 -15.52
N ILE A 171 -14.43 5.85 -15.86
CA ILE A 171 -14.68 6.98 -14.95
C ILE A 171 -16.11 7.48 -15.17
N PRO A 172 -17.03 7.23 -14.22
CA PRO A 172 -18.40 7.72 -14.32
C PRO A 172 -18.48 9.23 -14.05
N ASP A 173 -19.58 9.85 -14.49
CA ASP A 173 -19.89 11.24 -14.16
C ASP A 173 -20.20 11.39 -12.65
N GLY A 174 -20.10 12.61 -12.13
CA GLY A 174 -20.41 12.93 -10.73
C GLY A 174 -19.18 12.87 -9.81
N CYS A 175 -19.37 12.64 -8.50
CA CYS A 175 -18.25 12.57 -7.57
C CYS A 175 -17.64 11.16 -7.60
N VAL A 176 -16.36 11.07 -7.94
CA VAL A 176 -15.63 9.80 -8.03
C VAL A 176 -14.49 9.81 -7.01
N ILE A 177 -14.49 8.84 -6.10
CA ILE A 177 -13.43 8.67 -5.09
C ILE A 177 -12.66 7.40 -5.39
N MET A 178 -11.34 7.49 -5.55
CA MET A 178 -10.51 6.33 -5.86
C MET A 178 -9.30 6.20 -4.91
N THR A 179 -8.60 5.07 -5.02
CA THR A 179 -7.33 4.91 -4.29
C THR A 179 -6.25 5.81 -4.89
N GLU A 180 -5.26 6.19 -4.09
CA GLU A 180 -4.10 6.95 -4.59
C GLU A 180 -3.33 6.20 -5.71
N LYS A 181 -3.30 4.86 -5.66
CA LYS A 181 -2.67 4.03 -6.70
C LYS A 181 -3.40 4.18 -8.04
N ASP A 182 -4.73 4.22 -8.02
CA ASP A 182 -5.56 4.33 -9.21
C ASP A 182 -5.61 5.75 -9.75
N ALA A 183 -5.55 6.76 -8.87
CA ALA A 183 -5.45 8.17 -9.25
C ALA A 183 -4.29 8.44 -10.21
N VAL A 184 -3.12 7.81 -9.97
CA VAL A 184 -1.94 7.93 -10.85
C VAL A 184 -2.22 7.44 -12.27
N LYS A 185 -3.11 6.46 -12.43
CA LYS A 185 -3.51 5.90 -13.74
C LYS A 185 -4.64 6.72 -14.37
N ALA A 186 -5.54 7.26 -13.56
CA ALA A 186 -6.72 7.99 -13.99
C ALA A 186 -6.42 9.42 -14.49
N VAL A 187 -5.26 10.00 -14.18
CA VAL A 187 -4.92 11.41 -14.50
C VAL A 187 -5.29 11.82 -15.94
N ALA A 188 -5.02 10.97 -16.93
CA ALA A 188 -5.25 11.28 -18.34
C ALA A 188 -6.74 11.38 -18.74
N HIS A 189 -7.63 10.84 -17.91
CA HIS A 189 -9.06 10.73 -18.19
C HIS A 189 -9.96 11.31 -17.09
N ALA A 190 -9.37 11.74 -15.97
CA ALA A 190 -10.08 12.32 -14.85
C ALA A 190 -10.73 13.66 -15.23
N HIS A 191 -11.83 13.97 -14.56
CA HIS A 191 -12.51 15.27 -14.60
C HIS A 191 -12.43 15.95 -13.22
N ASP A 192 -12.94 17.17 -13.11
CA ASP A 192 -12.77 18.04 -11.92
C ASP A 192 -13.39 17.50 -10.63
N ASN A 193 -14.24 16.47 -10.70
CA ASN A 193 -14.87 15.83 -9.54
C ASN A 193 -14.34 14.41 -9.29
N CYS A 194 -13.14 14.12 -9.81
CA CYS A 194 -12.36 12.94 -9.44
C CYS A 194 -11.42 13.28 -8.27
N TRP A 195 -11.55 12.50 -7.21
CA TRP A 195 -10.80 12.61 -5.97
C TRP A 195 -10.11 11.29 -5.65
N TYR A 196 -9.03 11.36 -4.89
CA TYR A 196 -8.43 10.19 -4.30
C TYR A 196 -8.20 10.39 -2.81
N GLN A 197 -8.27 9.29 -2.06
CA GLN A 197 -7.94 9.31 -0.64
C GLN A 197 -6.51 8.77 -0.46
N PRO A 198 -5.54 9.63 -0.08
CA PRO A 198 -4.25 9.17 0.37
C PRO A 198 -4.40 8.44 1.71
N VAL A 199 -3.50 7.50 1.93
CA VAL A 199 -3.45 6.73 3.17
C VAL A 199 -2.01 6.70 3.65
N ASP A 200 -1.82 6.94 4.93
CA ASP A 200 -0.54 6.87 5.61
C ASP A 200 -0.43 5.59 6.43
N ALA A 201 0.70 4.89 6.28
CA ALA A 201 1.03 3.76 7.13
C ALA A 201 1.62 4.27 8.45
N VAL A 202 0.99 3.96 9.57
CA VAL A 202 1.42 4.35 10.90
C VAL A 202 1.83 3.10 11.67
N LEU A 203 3.09 3.07 12.12
CA LEU A 203 3.64 2.02 12.98
C LEU A 203 4.00 2.60 14.34
N ALA A 204 4.13 1.73 15.34
CA ALA A 204 4.59 2.12 16.67
C ALA A 204 6.03 2.68 16.63
N GLU A 205 6.34 3.65 17.48
CA GLU A 205 7.67 4.30 17.56
C GLU A 205 8.83 3.30 17.79
N ASP A 206 8.55 2.22 18.51
CA ASP A 206 9.54 1.18 18.79
C ASP A 206 10.02 0.47 17.52
N PHE A 207 9.16 0.31 16.50
CA PHE A 207 9.56 -0.24 15.20
C PHE A 207 10.66 0.63 14.57
N TYR A 208 10.44 1.95 14.52
CA TYR A 208 11.40 2.88 13.93
C TYR A 208 12.72 2.90 14.71
N THR A 209 12.64 2.85 16.04
CA THR A 209 13.83 2.79 16.89
C THR A 209 14.68 1.56 16.58
N GLN A 210 14.05 0.38 16.49
CA GLN A 210 14.75 -0.87 16.19
C GLN A 210 15.28 -0.91 14.74
N LEU A 211 14.52 -0.38 13.79
CA LEU A 211 14.92 -0.28 12.39
C LEU A 211 16.18 0.58 12.23
N ILE A 212 16.18 1.79 12.83
CA ILE A 212 17.31 2.72 12.76
C ILE A 212 18.57 2.11 13.40
N GLN A 213 18.42 1.43 14.55
CA GLN A 213 19.56 0.76 15.19
C GLN A 213 20.18 -0.35 14.35
N ARG A 214 19.40 -1.02 13.49
CA ARG A 214 19.92 -2.06 12.58
C ARG A 214 20.61 -1.47 11.36
N ILE A 215 20.04 -0.42 10.77
CA ILE A 215 20.61 0.25 9.59
C ILE A 215 21.89 1.03 9.95
N ALA A 216 22.04 1.47 11.20
CA ALA A 216 23.22 2.19 11.66
C ALA A 216 24.46 1.31 11.98
N ARG A 217 24.36 -0.01 11.81
CA ARG A 217 25.48 -0.96 12.01
C ARG A 217 26.31 -1.11 10.75
#